data_AF-A0A6A6FFR6-F1
#
_entry.id   AF-A0A6A6FFR6-F1
#
_cell.length_a   1.000
_cell.length_b   1.000
_cell.length_c   1.000
_cell.angle_alpha   90.00
_cell.angle_beta   90.00
_cell.angle_gamma   90.00
#
_symmetry.space_group_name_H-M   'P 1'
#
loop_
_entity.id
_entity.type
_entity.pdbx_description
1 polymer ?
#
loop_
_entity_poly.entity_id
_entity_poly.type
_entity_poly.pdbx_seq_one_letter_code
_entity_poly.pdbx_strand_id
1 'polypeptide(L)'
;MDISRLLDNGTALPDHIRGATPDSLDDWRDLIDDGDVTALRDAHIRSCAEGKHVPLQAMLQIALDGSDVETLQLLFDLGAKIEPSLDILAIKQERRPLQFFRILIKHGWPVGPRGMTNNLGHGREVVELLLASGRIVGVPCLLAAVRTGDAEVLAILLQNINPRAKVPLMADYEMAMNDPGYWASPRMFSEEPSLQRIIDEASLLQLAALYQEIDMVHHLLELKASVDLAPVAEQSPDGVNGCALHKAVSSAVVDRIPQPELVQMLLDANADPLLTDELGRTALDINEDWGHASTKDSIRCLLRSRMRSLDSAMFEAREARVTLKLIVAVTYC
;
A
#
# COMPACT_ATOMS: atom_id res chain seq x y z
N MET A 1 -12.54 75.86 -10.67
CA MET A 1 -12.37 74.43 -10.32
C MET A 1 -11.31 73.90 -11.25
N ASP A 2 -10.10 73.67 -10.72
CA ASP A 2 -8.91 73.33 -11.50
C ASP A 2 -8.59 71.85 -11.27
N ILE A 3 -8.58 71.06 -12.35
CA ILE A 3 -8.57 69.58 -12.36
C ILE A 3 -7.12 69.04 -12.37
N SER A 4 -6.12 69.91 -12.25
CA SER A 4 -4.70 69.61 -12.40
C SER A 4 -4.01 69.00 -11.16
N ARG A 5 -4.74 68.42 -10.20
CA ARG A 5 -4.19 67.81 -8.96
C ARG A 5 -4.61 66.36 -8.67
N LEU A 6 -5.11 65.62 -9.66
CA LEU A 6 -5.59 64.24 -9.46
C LEU A 6 -4.74 63.15 -10.12
N LEU A 7 -3.49 63.43 -10.46
CA LEU A 7 -2.54 62.45 -11.01
C LEU A 7 -1.21 62.52 -10.26
N ASP A 8 -1.22 62.14 -8.98
CA ASP A 8 0.01 61.94 -8.20
C ASP A 8 -0.18 60.83 -7.14
N ASN A 9 -0.92 59.78 -7.49
CA ASN A 9 -0.86 58.50 -6.78
C ASN A 9 0.01 57.52 -7.57
N GLY A 10 1.24 57.94 -7.86
CA GLY A 10 2.33 57.02 -8.13
C GLY A 10 2.78 56.45 -6.79
N THR A 11 2.12 55.39 -6.31
CA THR A 11 2.75 54.49 -5.34
C THR A 11 3.93 53.82 -6.03
N ALA A 12 5.08 54.48 -5.97
CA ALA A 12 6.36 53.83 -6.20
C ALA A 12 6.45 52.69 -5.19
N LEU A 13 6.33 51.45 -5.70
CA LEU A 13 6.71 50.27 -4.95
C LEU A 13 8.15 50.48 -4.46
N PRO A 14 8.45 50.23 -3.17
CA PRO A 14 9.79 50.45 -2.64
C PRO A 14 10.85 49.66 -3.42
N ASP A 15 11.85 50.38 -3.94
CA ASP A 15 12.98 49.90 -4.77
C ASP A 15 13.90 48.88 -4.07
N HIS A 16 13.58 48.46 -2.85
CA HIS A 16 14.37 47.48 -2.07
C HIS A 16 14.05 46.01 -2.42
N ILE A 17 13.10 45.76 -3.32
CA ILE A 17 12.83 44.41 -3.87
C ILE A 17 13.31 44.34 -5.32
N ARG A 18 14.44 44.97 -5.66
CA ARG A 18 15.28 44.45 -6.74
C ARG A 18 16.18 43.38 -6.14
N GLY A 19 15.56 42.27 -5.75
CA GLY A 19 16.26 41.09 -5.26
C GLY A 19 17.28 40.65 -6.30
N ALA A 20 18.51 40.37 -5.84
CA ALA A 20 19.55 39.78 -6.69
C ALA A 20 18.98 38.56 -7.43
N THR A 21 19.43 38.34 -8.67
CA THR A 21 19.15 37.06 -9.34
C THR A 21 19.64 35.91 -8.46
N PRO A 22 18.83 34.85 -8.27
CA PRO A 22 19.27 33.64 -7.61
C PRO A 22 20.52 33.09 -8.30
N ASP A 23 21.61 32.94 -7.55
CA ASP A 23 22.89 32.44 -8.06
C ASP A 23 23.17 31.02 -7.54
N SER A 24 22.42 30.56 -6.53
CA SER A 24 22.52 29.24 -5.93
C SER A 24 21.16 28.53 -5.86
N LEU A 25 21.17 27.22 -5.60
CA LEU A 25 19.93 26.46 -5.37
C LEU A 25 19.22 26.88 -4.08
N ASP A 26 19.97 27.36 -3.08
CA ASP A 26 19.40 27.83 -1.82
C ASP A 26 18.59 29.12 -2.02
N ASP A 27 19.05 30.03 -2.88
CA ASP A 27 18.27 31.23 -3.25
C ASP A 27 16.92 30.87 -3.91
N TRP A 28 16.92 29.82 -4.75
CA TRP A 28 15.67 29.31 -5.34
C TRP A 28 14.79 28.62 -4.30
N ARG A 29 15.39 27.93 -3.32
CA ARG A 29 14.65 27.29 -2.23
C ARG A 29 13.90 28.34 -1.43
N ASP A 30 14.55 29.43 -1.03
CA ASP A 30 13.92 30.50 -0.27
C ASP A 30 12.68 31.06 -0.99
N LEU A 31 12.80 31.32 -2.30
CA LEU A 31 11.65 31.78 -3.12
C LEU A 31 10.50 30.76 -3.21
N ILE A 32 10.82 29.48 -3.21
CA ILE A 32 9.85 28.38 -3.30
C ILE A 32 9.17 28.13 -1.95
N ASP A 33 9.91 28.26 -0.86
CA ASP A 33 9.43 28.13 0.51
C ASP A 33 8.57 29.34 0.91
N ASP A 34 8.89 30.53 0.40
CA ASP A 34 8.09 31.76 0.57
C ASP A 34 6.73 31.70 -0.15
N GLY A 35 6.59 30.85 -1.17
CA GLY A 35 5.34 30.68 -1.95
C GLY A 35 4.96 31.89 -2.83
N ASP A 36 5.85 32.89 -3.00
CA ASP A 36 5.59 34.03 -3.89
C ASP A 36 5.86 33.66 -5.35
N VAL A 37 4.82 33.16 -6.00
CA VAL A 37 4.83 32.75 -7.42
C VAL A 37 5.21 33.91 -8.36
N THR A 38 4.93 35.16 -7.99
CA THR A 38 5.30 36.32 -8.81
C THR A 38 6.80 36.57 -8.73
N ALA A 39 7.34 36.58 -7.51
CA ALA A 39 8.78 36.73 -7.29
C ALA A 39 9.58 35.60 -7.96
N LEU A 40 9.10 34.36 -7.84
CA LEU A 40 9.71 33.18 -8.47
C LEU A 40 9.72 33.29 -10.00
N ARG A 41 8.61 33.71 -10.62
CA ARG A 41 8.50 33.94 -12.07
C ARG A 41 9.44 35.04 -12.55
N ASP A 42 9.47 36.16 -11.83
CA ASP A 42 10.31 37.30 -12.20
C ASP A 42 11.79 36.95 -12.06
N ALA A 43 12.17 36.21 -11.02
CA ALA A 43 13.53 35.68 -10.85
C ALA A 43 13.92 34.75 -12.00
N HIS A 44 13.04 33.84 -12.42
CA HIS A 44 13.25 32.99 -13.59
C HIS A 44 13.50 33.82 -14.87
N ILE A 45 12.64 34.79 -15.16
CA ILE A 45 12.77 35.65 -16.35
C ILE A 45 14.12 36.39 -16.35
N ARG A 46 14.54 36.94 -15.19
CA ARG A 46 15.83 37.64 -15.06
C ARG A 46 17.01 36.69 -15.30
N SER A 47 17.03 35.53 -14.64
CA SER A 47 18.12 34.56 -14.81
C SER A 47 18.23 34.07 -16.26
N CYS A 48 17.10 33.85 -16.95
CA CYS A 48 17.12 33.54 -18.39
C CYS A 48 17.65 34.69 -19.25
N ALA A 49 17.26 35.94 -18.97
CA ALA A 49 17.75 37.10 -19.70
C ALA A 49 19.27 37.32 -19.53
N GLU A 50 19.82 36.91 -18.38
CA GLU A 50 21.25 36.91 -18.08
C GLU A 50 22.00 35.70 -18.68
N GLY A 51 21.29 34.76 -19.31
CA GLY A 51 21.88 33.53 -19.85
C GLY A 51 22.30 32.51 -18.78
N LYS A 52 21.81 32.67 -17.54
CA LYS A 52 22.08 31.73 -16.45
C LYS A 52 21.22 30.46 -16.60
N HIS A 53 21.78 29.33 -16.21
CA HIS A 53 21.04 28.06 -16.16
C HIS A 53 20.09 28.03 -14.96
N VAL A 54 18.81 27.78 -15.20
CA VAL A 54 17.80 27.65 -14.13
C VAL A 54 17.58 26.16 -13.81
N PRO A 55 17.82 25.71 -12.56
CA PRO A 55 17.76 24.29 -12.20
C PRO A 55 16.31 23.82 -11.93
N LEU A 56 15.43 23.92 -12.94
CA LEU A 56 13.99 23.66 -12.81
C LEU A 56 13.63 22.32 -12.15
N GLN A 57 14.42 21.27 -12.37
CA GLN A 57 14.16 19.95 -11.76
C GLN A 57 14.48 19.91 -10.27
N ALA A 58 15.56 20.58 -9.85
CA ALA A 58 15.87 20.71 -8.43
C ALA A 58 14.84 21.61 -7.73
N MET A 59 14.38 22.66 -8.41
CA MET A 59 13.28 23.51 -7.94
C MET A 59 11.99 22.71 -7.76
N LEU A 60 11.62 21.86 -8.73
CA LEU A 60 10.45 20.97 -8.62
C LEU A 60 10.58 20.02 -7.43
N GLN A 61 11.77 19.44 -7.20
CA GLN A 61 12.00 18.56 -6.06
C GLN A 61 11.80 19.28 -4.72
N ILE A 62 12.26 20.54 -4.61
CA ILE A 62 12.02 21.37 -3.41
C ILE A 62 10.51 21.64 -3.27
N ALA A 63 9.82 22.02 -4.35
CA ALA A 63 8.40 22.34 -4.30
C ALA A 63 7.52 21.13 -3.91
N LEU A 64 7.90 19.91 -4.31
CA LEU A 64 7.22 18.68 -3.91
C LEU A 64 7.31 18.39 -2.40
N ASP A 65 8.35 18.91 -1.74
CA ASP A 65 8.61 18.69 -0.32
C ASP A 65 7.78 19.60 0.60
N GLY A 66 7.28 20.74 0.09
CA GLY A 66 6.81 21.83 0.95
C GLY A 66 5.74 22.75 0.37
N SER A 67 5.78 23.03 -0.93
CA SER A 67 5.12 24.22 -1.50
C SER A 67 3.63 24.04 -1.84
N ASP A 68 3.03 25.17 -2.21
CA ASP A 68 1.64 25.26 -2.65
C ASP A 68 1.43 24.79 -4.10
N VAL A 69 0.15 24.78 -4.48
CA VAL A 69 -0.35 24.30 -5.77
C VAL A 69 0.07 25.23 -6.90
N GLU A 70 0.10 26.53 -6.64
CA GLU A 70 0.39 27.59 -7.59
C GLU A 70 1.87 27.58 -8.00
N THR A 71 2.76 27.35 -7.03
CA THR A 71 4.21 27.18 -7.26
C THR A 71 4.48 25.96 -8.14
N LEU A 72 3.84 24.81 -7.86
CA LEU A 72 3.95 23.64 -8.72
C LEU A 72 3.45 23.92 -10.13
N GLN A 73 2.29 24.58 -10.28
CA GLN A 73 1.75 24.90 -11.60
C GLN A 73 2.72 25.79 -12.39
N LEU A 74 3.31 26.81 -11.74
CA LEU A 74 4.32 27.65 -12.37
C LEU A 74 5.53 26.82 -12.84
N LEU A 75 6.08 25.96 -12.00
CA LEU A 75 7.26 25.15 -12.37
C LEU A 75 6.97 24.24 -13.57
N PHE A 76 5.78 23.63 -13.63
CA PHE A 76 5.36 22.87 -14.80
C PHE A 76 5.17 23.75 -16.05
N ASP A 77 4.59 24.95 -15.91
CA ASP A 77 4.43 25.91 -17.01
C ASP A 77 5.79 26.39 -17.56
N LEU A 78 6.81 26.46 -16.70
CA LEU A 78 8.20 26.76 -17.05
C LEU A 78 8.94 25.57 -17.69
N GLY A 79 8.30 24.39 -17.73
CA GLY A 79 8.81 23.21 -18.42
C GLY A 79 9.50 22.17 -17.53
N ALA A 80 9.36 22.27 -16.20
CA ALA A 80 9.75 21.17 -15.31
C ALA A 80 8.97 19.89 -15.66
N LYS A 81 9.58 18.73 -15.44
CA LYS A 81 8.98 17.43 -15.79
C LYS A 81 9.13 16.45 -14.64
N ILE A 82 8.09 15.66 -14.43
CA ILE A 82 8.12 14.56 -13.46
C ILE A 82 9.02 13.46 -14.03
N GLU A 83 10.19 13.29 -13.41
CA GLU A 83 11.12 12.23 -13.75
C GLU A 83 10.77 10.95 -12.99
N PRO A 84 11.12 9.76 -13.51
CA PRO A 84 10.91 8.49 -12.81
C PRO A 84 11.57 8.43 -11.42
N SER A 85 12.64 9.20 -11.21
CA SER A 85 13.30 9.37 -9.90
C SER A 85 12.46 10.15 -8.89
N LEU A 86 11.52 10.98 -9.34
CA LEU A 86 10.57 11.70 -8.49
C LEU A 86 9.37 10.82 -8.10
N ASP A 87 9.14 9.70 -8.80
CA ASP A 87 8.08 8.71 -8.52
C ASP A 87 8.31 7.95 -7.20
N ILE A 88 9.55 7.94 -6.72
CA ILE A 88 9.97 7.33 -5.45
C ILE A 88 10.08 8.34 -4.31
N LEU A 89 9.93 9.64 -4.57
CA LEU A 89 9.83 10.61 -3.50
C LEU A 89 8.50 10.35 -2.80
N ALA A 90 8.59 9.71 -1.65
CA ALA A 90 7.50 9.71 -0.69
C ALA A 90 7.24 11.19 -0.38
N ILE A 91 6.16 11.75 -0.94
CA ILE A 91 5.67 13.05 -0.52
C ILE A 91 5.50 12.90 0.99
N LYS A 92 6.22 13.71 1.77
CA LYS A 92 6.24 13.55 3.23
C LYS A 92 4.80 13.53 3.75
N GLN A 93 4.56 12.72 4.80
CA GLN A 93 3.24 12.33 5.34
C GLN A 93 2.30 13.49 5.79
N GLU A 94 2.64 14.74 5.51
CA GLU A 94 1.73 15.86 5.71
C GLU A 94 0.55 15.74 4.74
N ARG A 95 -0.67 15.95 5.26
CA ARG A 95 -1.89 15.95 4.46
C ARG A 95 -1.83 17.09 3.46
N ARG A 96 -1.52 16.77 2.20
CA ARG A 96 -1.58 17.70 1.07
C ARG A 96 -3.02 17.86 0.56
N PRO A 97 -3.41 19.05 0.07
CA PRO A 97 -4.72 19.23 -0.53
C PRO A 97 -4.86 18.37 -1.79
N LEU A 98 -6.05 17.85 -2.07
CA LEU A 98 -6.29 16.99 -3.25
C LEU A 98 -5.88 17.65 -4.58
N GLN A 99 -5.97 18.99 -4.65
CA GLN A 99 -5.55 19.78 -5.81
C GLN A 99 -4.05 19.64 -6.11
N PHE A 100 -3.20 19.47 -5.09
CA PHE A 100 -1.77 19.20 -5.25
C PHE A 100 -1.56 17.95 -6.12
N PHE A 101 -2.21 16.84 -5.74
CA PHE A 101 -2.12 15.58 -6.48
C PHE A 101 -2.73 15.68 -7.88
N ARG A 102 -3.80 16.45 -8.07
CA ARG A 102 -4.40 16.67 -9.41
C ARG A 102 -3.40 17.27 -10.38
N ILE A 103 -2.59 18.24 -9.94
CA ILE A 103 -1.54 18.83 -10.77
C ILE A 103 -0.49 17.77 -11.11
N LEU A 104 0.02 17.04 -10.11
CA LEU A 104 1.02 16.00 -10.36
C LEU A 104 0.53 14.96 -11.38
N ILE A 105 -0.71 14.49 -11.21
CA ILE A 105 -1.33 13.50 -12.09
C ILE A 105 -1.47 14.03 -13.52
N LYS A 106 -1.91 15.28 -13.68
CA LYS A 106 -1.98 15.96 -15.00
C LYS A 106 -0.62 15.96 -15.70
N HIS A 107 0.47 16.02 -14.94
CA HIS A 107 1.84 16.04 -15.45
C HIS A 107 2.52 14.65 -15.43
N GLY A 108 1.74 13.57 -15.35
CA GLY A 108 2.21 12.21 -15.62
C GLY A 108 2.52 11.36 -14.38
N TRP A 109 2.30 11.88 -13.17
CA TRP A 109 2.51 11.13 -11.93
C TRP A 109 1.34 10.22 -11.52
N PRO A 110 1.59 9.10 -10.83
CA PRO A 110 2.85 8.39 -10.79
C PRO A 110 3.09 7.67 -12.13
N VAL A 111 4.36 7.44 -12.46
CA VAL A 111 4.78 6.85 -13.73
C VAL A 111 4.48 5.34 -13.78
N GLY A 112 4.39 4.65 -12.64
CA GLY A 112 4.01 3.23 -12.62
C GLY A 112 3.43 2.71 -11.29
N PRO A 113 3.18 1.39 -11.18
CA PRO A 113 2.59 0.77 -9.99
C PRO A 113 3.45 0.95 -8.74
N ARG A 114 4.77 1.07 -8.88
CA ARG A 114 5.66 1.39 -7.75
C ARG A 114 5.39 2.77 -7.18
N GLY A 115 5.23 3.78 -8.05
CA GLY A 115 4.82 5.11 -7.62
C GLY A 115 3.44 5.07 -6.98
N MET A 116 2.49 4.31 -7.53
CA MET A 116 1.18 4.13 -6.88
C MET A 116 1.31 3.51 -5.47
N THR A 117 2.08 2.44 -5.33
CA THR A 117 2.37 1.77 -4.05
C THR A 117 2.94 2.72 -3.00
N ASN A 118 3.89 3.57 -3.37
CA ASN A 118 4.50 4.53 -2.44
C ASN A 118 3.52 5.61 -1.94
N ASN A 119 2.39 5.79 -2.63
CA ASN A 119 1.46 6.89 -2.40
C ASN A 119 0.10 6.45 -1.84
N LEU A 120 -0.06 5.17 -1.51
CA LEU A 120 -1.28 4.65 -0.87
C LEU A 120 -1.53 5.27 0.51
N GLY A 121 -0.46 5.67 1.22
CA GLY A 121 -0.55 6.30 2.54
C GLY A 121 -1.11 7.73 2.55
N HIS A 122 -1.38 8.32 1.39
CA HIS A 122 -1.97 9.67 1.30
C HIS A 122 -3.50 9.70 1.48
N GLY A 123 -4.10 8.53 1.76
CA GLY A 123 -5.52 8.40 2.02
C GLY A 123 -6.33 8.05 0.77
N ARG A 124 -7.55 7.62 1.05
CA ARG A 124 -8.50 7.10 0.07
C ARG A 124 -8.75 8.03 -1.11
N GLU A 125 -8.93 9.32 -0.88
CA GLU A 125 -9.28 10.30 -1.91
C GLU A 125 -8.17 10.43 -2.96
N VAL A 126 -6.90 10.29 -2.54
CA VAL A 126 -5.75 10.30 -3.45
C VAL A 126 -5.71 9.01 -4.27
N VAL A 127 -5.99 7.86 -3.64
CA VAL A 127 -6.08 6.57 -4.35
C VAL A 127 -7.19 6.59 -5.40
N GLU A 128 -8.38 7.08 -5.06
CA GLU A 128 -9.50 7.23 -6.00
C GLU A 128 -9.14 8.18 -7.17
N LEU A 129 -8.44 9.28 -6.88
CA LEU A 129 -7.97 10.20 -7.91
C LEU A 129 -6.95 9.53 -8.87
N LEU A 130 -6.03 8.73 -8.33
CA LEU A 130 -5.06 7.97 -9.11
C LEU A 130 -5.77 6.98 -10.04
N LEU A 131 -6.73 6.22 -9.52
CA LEU A 131 -7.51 5.27 -10.29
C LEU A 131 -8.32 5.95 -11.40
N ALA A 132 -8.96 7.09 -11.10
CA ALA A 132 -9.71 7.87 -12.08
C ALA A 132 -8.85 8.38 -13.24
N SER A 133 -7.53 8.49 -13.05
CA SER A 133 -6.58 8.84 -14.10
C SER A 133 -6.07 7.66 -14.94
N GLY A 134 -6.60 6.46 -14.71
CA GLY A 134 -6.26 5.25 -15.47
C GLY A 134 -4.97 4.56 -14.99
N ARG A 135 -4.54 4.81 -13.75
CA ARG A 135 -3.38 4.11 -13.18
C ARG A 135 -3.69 2.65 -12.93
N ILE A 136 -2.74 1.80 -13.30
CA ILE A 136 -2.86 0.35 -13.20
C ILE A 136 -2.62 -0.07 -11.75
N VAL A 137 -3.58 -0.80 -11.18
CA VAL A 137 -3.40 -1.50 -9.91
C VAL A 137 -2.61 -2.78 -10.14
N GLY A 138 -1.46 -2.88 -9.47
CA GLY A 138 -0.67 -4.12 -9.41
C GLY A 138 -0.77 -4.79 -8.04
N VAL A 139 -0.36 -6.05 -7.96
CA VAL A 139 -0.22 -6.79 -6.70
C VAL A 139 0.66 -6.06 -5.67
N PRO A 140 1.76 -5.36 -6.05
CA PRO A 140 2.52 -4.55 -5.10
C PRO A 140 1.69 -3.47 -4.38
N CYS A 141 0.60 -2.97 -5.01
CA CYS A 141 -0.30 -2.02 -4.36
C CYS A 141 -1.14 -2.72 -3.29
N LEU A 142 -1.63 -3.93 -3.56
CA LEU A 142 -2.38 -4.73 -2.58
C LEU A 142 -1.53 -5.06 -1.36
N LEU A 143 -0.30 -5.53 -1.57
CA LEU A 143 0.65 -5.85 -0.49
C LEU A 143 0.95 -4.63 0.39
N ALA A 144 1.10 -3.46 -0.22
CA ALA A 144 1.35 -2.24 0.51
C ALA A 144 0.12 -1.76 1.31
N ALA A 145 -1.08 -1.84 0.73
CA ALA A 145 -2.31 -1.53 1.45
C ALA A 145 -2.49 -2.41 2.70
N VAL A 146 -2.14 -3.70 2.60
CA VAL A 146 -2.16 -4.63 3.75
C VAL A 146 -1.18 -4.21 4.84
N ARG A 147 0.05 -3.84 4.46
CA ARG A 147 1.06 -3.38 5.42
C ARG A 147 0.70 -2.06 6.12
N THR A 148 -0.06 -1.20 5.45
CA THR A 148 -0.54 0.06 6.04
C THR A 148 -1.80 -0.12 6.88
N GLY A 149 -2.47 -1.28 6.82
CA GLY A 149 -3.71 -1.55 7.55
C GLY A 149 -4.94 -0.81 7.03
N ASP A 150 -4.88 -0.26 5.82
CA ASP A 150 -6.00 0.52 5.25
C ASP A 150 -6.96 -0.40 4.49
N ALA A 151 -7.96 -0.94 5.19
CA ALA A 151 -8.95 -1.88 4.66
C ALA A 151 -9.80 -1.26 3.53
N GLU A 152 -10.12 0.03 3.62
CA GLU A 152 -10.89 0.74 2.59
C GLU A 152 -10.08 0.88 1.30
N VAL A 153 -8.81 1.26 1.42
CA VAL A 153 -7.90 1.33 0.26
C VAL A 153 -7.73 -0.05 -0.35
N LEU A 154 -7.52 -1.11 0.43
CA LEU A 154 -7.42 -2.47 -0.10
C LEU A 154 -8.68 -2.87 -0.88
N ALA A 155 -9.87 -2.61 -0.33
CA ALA A 155 -11.14 -2.92 -0.99
C ALA A 155 -11.27 -2.20 -2.35
N ILE A 156 -10.91 -0.91 -2.41
CA ILE A 156 -10.91 -0.13 -3.64
C ILE A 156 -9.91 -0.70 -4.66
N LEU A 157 -8.71 -1.07 -4.21
CA LEU A 157 -7.69 -1.65 -5.10
C LEU A 157 -8.13 -3.02 -5.64
N LEU A 158 -8.74 -3.88 -4.82
CA LEU A 158 -9.27 -5.18 -5.26
C LEU A 158 -10.41 -5.04 -6.27
N GLN A 159 -11.21 -3.97 -6.20
CA GLN A 159 -12.24 -3.67 -7.20
C GLN A 159 -11.65 -3.21 -8.54
N ASN A 160 -10.44 -2.67 -8.55
CA ASN A 160 -9.81 -2.07 -9.73
C ASN A 160 -8.63 -2.87 -10.30
N ILE A 161 -8.20 -3.94 -9.62
CA ILE A 161 -7.15 -4.81 -10.14
C ILE A 161 -7.64 -5.64 -11.33
N ASN A 162 -6.80 -5.77 -12.34
CA ASN A 162 -7.07 -6.68 -13.45
C ASN A 162 -7.07 -8.14 -12.92
N PRO A 163 -8.16 -8.91 -13.06
CA PRO A 163 -8.22 -10.28 -12.53
C PRO A 163 -7.24 -11.24 -13.20
N ARG A 164 -6.67 -10.86 -14.36
CA ARG A 164 -5.60 -11.59 -15.05
C ARG A 164 -4.20 -11.21 -14.55
N ALA A 165 -4.09 -10.31 -13.57
CA ALA A 165 -2.80 -9.88 -13.05
C ALA A 165 -2.03 -11.07 -12.48
N LYS A 166 -0.76 -11.15 -12.87
CA LYS A 166 0.19 -12.11 -12.33
C LYS A 166 0.64 -11.67 -10.95
N VAL A 167 0.74 -12.60 -9.99
CA VAL A 167 1.46 -12.37 -8.74
C VAL A 167 2.96 -12.36 -9.02
N PRO A 168 3.67 -11.23 -8.83
CA PRO A 168 5.05 -11.10 -9.27
C PRO A 168 6.00 -12.01 -8.48
N LEU A 169 6.92 -12.67 -9.17
CA LEU A 169 8.06 -13.36 -8.56
C LEU A 169 9.27 -12.43 -8.47
N MET A 170 10.33 -12.84 -7.77
CA MET A 170 11.56 -12.04 -7.64
C MET A 170 12.13 -11.58 -9.00
N ALA A 171 12.13 -12.48 -9.99
CA ALA A 171 12.58 -12.15 -11.34
C ALA A 171 11.74 -11.04 -12.01
N ASP A 172 10.44 -10.95 -11.71
CA ASP A 172 9.58 -9.88 -12.23
C ASP A 172 9.96 -8.52 -11.61
N TYR A 173 10.32 -8.50 -10.32
CA TYR A 173 10.83 -7.29 -9.66
C TYR A 173 12.17 -6.86 -10.26
N GLU A 174 13.09 -7.80 -10.49
CA GLU A 174 14.38 -7.53 -11.14
C GLU A 174 14.21 -6.96 -12.55
N MET A 175 13.30 -7.53 -13.34
CA MET A 175 12.96 -6.99 -14.66
C MET A 175 12.39 -5.57 -14.55
N ALA A 176 11.45 -5.34 -13.62
CA ALA A 176 10.84 -4.04 -13.43
C ALA A 176 11.80 -2.95 -12.92
N MET A 177 12.86 -3.32 -12.20
CA MET A 177 13.91 -2.37 -11.81
C MET A 177 14.68 -1.85 -13.02
N ASN A 178 14.87 -2.69 -14.06
CA ASN A 178 15.58 -2.31 -15.28
C ASN A 178 14.65 -1.68 -16.33
N ASP A 179 13.38 -2.07 -16.35
CA ASP A 179 12.35 -1.54 -17.24
C ASP A 179 11.05 -1.29 -16.46
N PRO A 180 10.80 -0.05 -16.00
CA PRO A 180 9.57 0.29 -15.30
C PRO A 180 8.28 0.00 -16.11
N GLY A 181 8.39 0.00 -17.45
CA GLY A 181 7.29 -0.34 -18.36
C GLY A 181 6.89 -1.82 -18.30
N TYR A 182 7.74 -2.68 -17.74
CA TYR A 182 7.49 -4.11 -17.56
C TYR A 182 6.18 -4.38 -16.80
N TRP A 183 5.85 -3.55 -15.81
CA TRP A 183 4.62 -3.68 -15.03
C TRP A 183 3.34 -3.54 -15.88
N ALA A 184 3.40 -2.79 -16.98
CA ALA A 184 2.30 -2.62 -17.92
C ALA A 184 2.35 -3.62 -19.08
N SER A 185 3.34 -4.52 -19.11
CA SER A 185 3.51 -5.46 -20.22
C SER A 185 2.43 -6.55 -20.20
N PRO A 186 2.07 -7.14 -21.36
CA PRO A 186 1.11 -8.25 -21.44
C PRO A 186 1.49 -9.46 -20.57
N ARG A 187 2.78 -9.64 -20.26
CA ARG A 187 3.25 -10.72 -19.38
C ARG A 187 2.67 -10.61 -17.98
N MET A 188 2.51 -9.39 -17.46
CA MET A 188 1.93 -9.15 -16.13
C MET A 188 0.42 -9.36 -16.07
N PHE A 189 -0.25 -9.60 -17.21
CA PHE A 189 -1.70 -9.82 -17.32
C PHE A 189 -2.05 -11.10 -18.08
N SER A 190 -1.16 -12.09 -18.03
CA SER A 190 -1.25 -13.31 -18.83
C SER A 190 -2.05 -14.44 -18.18
N GLU A 191 -2.31 -14.35 -16.87
CA GLU A 191 -2.99 -15.40 -16.10
C GLU A 191 -4.48 -15.54 -16.44
N GLU A 192 -5.07 -16.65 -16.02
CA GLU A 192 -6.52 -16.82 -16.04
C GLU A 192 -7.20 -15.82 -15.09
N PRO A 193 -8.33 -15.20 -15.50
CA PRO A 193 -9.04 -14.23 -14.68
C PRO A 193 -9.51 -14.85 -13.35
N SER A 194 -8.94 -14.42 -12.23
CA SER A 194 -9.37 -14.86 -10.90
C SER A 194 -8.86 -13.92 -9.82
N LEU A 195 -9.78 -13.22 -9.14
CA LEU A 195 -9.45 -12.39 -7.98
C LEU A 195 -9.01 -13.27 -6.79
N GLN A 196 -9.70 -14.39 -6.58
CA GLN A 196 -9.37 -15.36 -5.53
C GLN A 196 -7.91 -15.84 -5.65
N ARG A 197 -7.48 -16.18 -6.88
CA ARG A 197 -6.10 -16.59 -7.16
C ARG A 197 -5.12 -15.50 -6.74
N ILE A 198 -5.38 -14.25 -7.10
CA ILE A 198 -4.51 -13.13 -6.73
C ILE A 198 -4.44 -12.99 -5.20
N ILE A 199 -5.58 -13.07 -4.50
CA ILE A 199 -5.64 -12.98 -3.04
C ILE A 199 -4.78 -14.08 -2.38
N ASP A 200 -4.94 -15.31 -2.86
CA ASP A 200 -4.30 -16.51 -2.32
C ASP A 200 -2.80 -16.54 -2.65
N GLU A 201 -2.43 -16.39 -3.92
CA GLU A 201 -1.03 -16.40 -4.38
C GLU A 201 -0.23 -15.21 -3.81
N ALA A 202 -0.86 -14.04 -3.63
CA ALA A 202 -0.21 -12.89 -2.98
C ALA A 202 -0.20 -12.99 -1.46
N SER A 203 -0.77 -14.06 -0.88
CA SER A 203 -0.78 -14.31 0.57
C SER A 203 -1.39 -13.17 1.38
N LEU A 204 -2.44 -12.52 0.85
CA LEU A 204 -2.99 -11.31 1.46
C LEU A 204 -3.59 -11.60 2.84
N LEU A 205 -4.26 -12.75 3.01
CA LEU A 205 -4.85 -13.14 4.29
C LEU A 205 -3.78 -13.41 5.36
N GLN A 206 -2.69 -14.06 4.96
CA GLN A 206 -1.54 -14.36 5.81
C GLN A 206 -0.85 -13.08 6.27
N LEU A 207 -0.67 -12.10 5.37
CA LEU A 207 -0.11 -10.80 5.71
C LEU A 207 -1.06 -10.00 6.63
N ALA A 208 -2.35 -9.93 6.32
CA ALA A 208 -3.32 -9.24 7.16
C ALA A 208 -3.37 -9.84 8.57
N ALA A 209 -3.32 -11.18 8.68
CA ALA A 209 -3.21 -11.87 9.96
C ALA A 209 -1.89 -11.58 10.68
N LEU A 210 -0.76 -11.53 9.97
CA LEU A 210 0.54 -11.18 10.58
C LEU A 210 0.54 -9.76 11.17
N TYR A 211 -0.02 -8.79 10.46
CA TYR A 211 -0.09 -7.40 10.89
C TYR A 211 -1.22 -7.10 11.89
N GLN A 212 -2.07 -8.09 12.18
CA GLN A 212 -3.20 -8.00 13.09
C GLN A 212 -4.33 -7.07 12.61
N GLU A 213 -4.53 -7.01 11.30
CA GLU A 213 -5.53 -6.16 10.65
C GLU A 213 -6.89 -6.87 10.57
N ILE A 214 -7.66 -6.81 11.66
CA ILE A 214 -8.95 -7.54 11.82
C ILE A 214 -9.93 -7.24 10.67
N ASP A 215 -10.13 -5.96 10.34
CA ASP A 215 -11.09 -5.56 9.31
C ASP A 215 -10.70 -6.10 7.93
N MET A 216 -9.39 -6.15 7.65
CA MET A 216 -8.87 -6.75 6.41
C MET A 216 -9.04 -8.26 6.40
N VAL A 217 -8.73 -8.95 7.51
CA VAL A 217 -8.94 -10.39 7.63
C VAL A 217 -10.41 -10.72 7.37
N HIS A 218 -11.33 -10.00 8.00
CA HIS A 218 -12.76 -10.17 7.78
C HIS A 218 -13.13 -9.99 6.30
N HIS A 219 -12.69 -8.89 5.68
CA HIS A 219 -12.99 -8.61 4.28
C HIS A 219 -12.42 -9.67 3.32
N LEU A 220 -11.20 -10.16 3.56
CA LEU A 220 -10.58 -11.21 2.74
C LEU A 220 -11.31 -12.56 2.89
N LEU A 221 -11.80 -12.89 4.09
CA LEU A 221 -12.63 -14.07 4.31
C LEU A 221 -13.99 -13.98 3.60
N GLU A 222 -14.62 -12.80 3.56
CA GLU A 222 -15.83 -12.56 2.77
C GLU A 222 -15.59 -12.82 1.27
N LEU A 223 -14.42 -12.42 0.79
CA LEU A 223 -13.94 -12.67 -0.56
C LEU A 223 -13.50 -14.12 -0.82
N LYS A 224 -13.67 -15.02 0.16
CA LYS A 224 -13.35 -16.45 0.10
C LYS A 224 -11.86 -16.79 0.07
N ALA A 225 -11.00 -15.91 0.61
CA ALA A 225 -9.58 -16.21 0.85
C ALA A 225 -9.38 -17.58 1.51
N SER A 226 -8.42 -18.36 1.00
CA SER A 226 -8.16 -19.71 1.48
C SER A 226 -7.49 -19.67 2.86
N VAL A 227 -8.24 -20.04 3.89
CA VAL A 227 -7.81 -19.91 5.30
C VAL A 227 -6.58 -20.75 5.65
N ASP A 228 -6.54 -21.98 5.14
CA ASP A 228 -5.49 -22.97 5.42
C ASP A 228 -4.39 -22.99 4.36
N LEU A 229 -4.39 -22.03 3.42
CA LEU A 229 -3.34 -21.96 2.43
C LEU A 229 -2.00 -21.63 3.11
N ALA A 230 -1.05 -22.55 3.00
CA ALA A 230 0.34 -22.28 3.34
C ALA A 230 1.03 -21.69 2.10
N PRO A 231 1.62 -20.48 2.19
CA PRO A 231 2.34 -19.90 1.07
C PRO A 231 3.60 -20.73 0.78
N VAL A 232 4.03 -20.71 -0.47
CA VAL A 232 5.34 -21.29 -0.85
C VAL A 232 6.42 -20.47 -0.12
N ALA A 233 7.41 -21.11 0.50
CA ALA A 233 8.44 -20.44 1.30
C ALA A 233 9.06 -19.19 0.62
N GLU A 234 9.26 -19.24 -0.70
CA GLU A 234 9.83 -18.15 -1.50
C GLU A 234 8.93 -16.90 -1.60
N GLN A 235 7.64 -17.03 -1.28
CA GLN A 235 6.62 -15.99 -1.38
C GLN A 235 6.23 -15.40 -0.02
N SER A 236 6.68 -15.98 1.10
CA SER A 236 6.41 -15.46 2.44
C SER A 236 7.43 -14.36 2.78
N PRO A 237 7.10 -13.07 2.66
CA PRO A 237 8.10 -12.02 2.74
C PRO A 237 8.56 -11.77 4.20
N ASP A 238 7.71 -12.10 5.17
CA ASP A 238 7.84 -11.65 6.56
C ASP A 238 7.41 -12.75 7.55
N GLY A 239 8.22 -13.04 8.57
CA GLY A 239 7.87 -13.87 9.72
C GLY A 239 7.85 -15.39 9.50
N VAL A 240 7.15 -16.11 10.39
CA VAL A 240 7.04 -17.58 10.41
C VAL A 240 6.30 -18.08 9.18
N ASN A 241 6.82 -19.06 8.44
CA ASN A 241 6.08 -19.68 7.33
C ASN A 241 4.82 -20.40 7.84
N GLY A 242 3.75 -20.43 7.04
CA GLY A 242 2.49 -21.10 7.38
C GLY A 242 1.25 -20.32 6.96
N CYS A 243 0.09 -20.94 7.16
CA CYS A 243 -1.21 -20.34 6.89
C CYS A 243 -1.54 -19.13 7.78
N ALA A 244 -2.71 -18.52 7.56
CA ALA A 244 -3.12 -17.32 8.28
C ALA A 244 -3.14 -17.51 9.81
N LEU A 245 -3.52 -18.70 10.29
CA LEU A 245 -3.54 -19.01 11.72
C LEU A 245 -2.13 -19.01 12.35
N HIS A 246 -1.12 -19.53 11.64
CA HIS A 246 0.27 -19.47 12.06
C HIS A 246 0.77 -18.03 12.15
N LYS A 247 0.44 -17.21 11.14
CA LYS A 247 0.80 -15.79 11.10
C LYS A 247 0.17 -15.01 12.24
N ALA A 248 -1.12 -15.22 12.49
CA ALA A 248 -1.90 -14.57 13.53
C ALA A 248 -1.28 -14.69 14.93
N VAL A 249 -0.70 -15.85 15.25
CA VAL A 249 -0.09 -16.10 16.57
C VAL A 249 1.37 -15.70 16.66
N SER A 250 2.01 -15.44 15.50
CA SER A 250 3.44 -15.08 15.39
C SER A 250 3.69 -13.58 15.25
N SER A 251 2.67 -12.72 15.33
CA SER A 251 2.79 -11.28 15.00
C SER A 251 3.80 -10.50 15.84
N ALA A 252 4.23 -11.05 16.99
CA ALA A 252 5.32 -10.48 17.78
C ALA A 252 6.62 -10.33 16.98
N VAL A 253 6.82 -11.12 15.91
CA VAL A 253 7.99 -11.00 15.01
C VAL A 253 8.01 -9.71 14.18
N VAL A 254 6.87 -9.00 14.09
CA VAL A 254 6.73 -7.70 13.43
C VAL A 254 6.30 -6.60 14.43
N ASP A 255 6.65 -6.77 15.71
CA ASP A 255 6.32 -5.83 16.79
C ASP A 255 4.81 -5.54 16.95
N ARG A 256 3.97 -6.53 16.63
CA ARG A 256 2.51 -6.49 16.81
C ARG A 256 2.06 -7.46 17.91
N ILE A 257 1.10 -7.06 18.73
CA ILE A 257 0.54 -7.93 19.77
C ILE A 257 -0.52 -8.84 19.13
N PRO A 258 -0.38 -10.18 19.19
CA PRO A 258 -1.40 -11.12 18.73
C PRO A 258 -2.72 -10.90 19.44
N GLN A 259 -3.82 -10.81 18.68
CA GLN A 259 -5.17 -10.55 19.18
C GLN A 259 -5.97 -11.86 19.23
N PRO A 260 -6.42 -12.32 20.41
CA PRO A 260 -7.27 -13.51 20.53
C PRO A 260 -8.52 -13.47 19.66
N GLU A 261 -9.07 -12.28 19.44
CA GLU A 261 -10.24 -12.02 18.59
C GLU A 261 -9.97 -12.42 17.13
N LEU A 262 -8.78 -12.10 16.60
CA LEU A 262 -8.37 -12.45 15.25
C LEU A 262 -8.17 -13.97 15.11
N VAL A 263 -7.56 -14.60 16.11
CA VAL A 263 -7.42 -16.06 16.17
C VAL A 263 -8.80 -16.73 16.16
N GLN A 264 -9.72 -16.25 16.99
CA GLN A 264 -11.10 -16.75 17.03
C GLN A 264 -11.79 -16.61 15.67
N MET A 265 -11.64 -15.45 15.01
CA MET A 265 -12.21 -15.20 13.68
C MET A 265 -11.71 -16.22 12.64
N LEU A 266 -10.42 -16.54 12.62
CA LEU A 266 -9.87 -17.54 11.71
C LEU A 266 -10.39 -18.95 12.04
N LEU A 267 -10.49 -19.32 13.32
CA LEU A 267 -11.04 -20.61 13.74
C LEU A 267 -12.53 -20.76 13.39
N ASP A 268 -13.30 -19.67 13.51
CA ASP A 268 -14.71 -19.62 13.09
C ASP A 268 -14.86 -19.72 11.57
N ALA A 269 -13.87 -19.23 10.82
CA ALA A 269 -13.73 -19.46 9.38
C ALA A 269 -13.19 -20.87 9.03
N ASN A 270 -13.18 -21.79 10.00
CA ASN A 270 -12.72 -23.17 9.88
C ASN A 270 -11.23 -23.35 9.59
N ALA A 271 -10.37 -22.42 10.03
CA ALA A 271 -8.93 -22.67 10.07
C ALA A 271 -8.64 -23.97 10.84
N ASP A 272 -7.77 -24.81 10.30
CA ASP A 272 -7.34 -26.04 10.95
C ASP A 272 -6.20 -25.75 11.96
N PRO A 273 -6.45 -25.85 13.28
CA PRO A 273 -5.41 -25.64 14.29
C PRO A 273 -4.38 -26.77 14.34
N LEU A 274 -4.63 -27.90 13.68
CA LEU A 274 -3.72 -29.04 13.59
C LEU A 274 -2.81 -28.99 12.36
N LEU A 275 -3.05 -28.05 11.43
CA LEU A 275 -2.17 -27.85 10.29
C LEU A 275 -0.78 -27.46 10.78
N THR A 276 0.24 -28.04 10.16
CA THR A 276 1.63 -27.73 10.48
C THR A 276 2.26 -26.88 9.39
N ASP A 277 3.16 -25.96 9.79
CA ASP A 277 4.07 -25.28 8.88
C ASP A 277 5.13 -26.24 8.29
N GLU A 278 6.03 -25.71 7.45
CA GLU A 278 7.12 -26.48 6.84
C GLU A 278 8.13 -27.05 7.85
N LEU A 279 8.15 -26.54 9.08
CA LEU A 279 8.98 -27.05 10.18
C LEU A 279 8.23 -28.08 11.04
N GLY A 280 7.00 -28.46 10.65
CA GLY A 280 6.18 -29.41 11.39
C GLY A 280 5.53 -28.83 12.65
N ARG A 281 5.47 -27.50 12.78
CA ARG A 281 4.91 -26.82 13.95
C ARG A 281 3.47 -26.42 13.69
N THR A 282 2.60 -26.65 14.65
CA THR A 282 1.23 -26.12 14.65
C THR A 282 1.20 -24.66 15.09
N ALA A 283 0.06 -23.99 14.91
CA ALA A 283 -0.17 -22.66 15.49
C ALA A 283 -0.01 -22.65 17.02
N LEU A 284 -0.34 -23.76 17.70
CA LEU A 284 -0.14 -23.88 19.14
C LEU A 284 1.35 -23.87 19.50
N ASP A 285 2.17 -24.65 18.78
CA ASP A 285 3.62 -24.71 19.02
C ASP A 285 4.26 -23.33 18.82
N ILE A 286 3.87 -22.62 17.76
CA ILE A 286 4.36 -21.26 17.50
C ILE A 286 3.93 -20.27 18.60
N ASN A 287 2.69 -20.36 19.10
CA ASN A 287 2.24 -19.53 20.22
C ASN A 287 3.01 -19.85 21.51
N GLU A 288 3.40 -21.11 21.75
CA GLU A 288 4.23 -21.45 22.91
C GLU A 288 5.65 -20.90 22.83
N ASP A 289 6.24 -20.89 21.64
CA ASP A 289 7.62 -20.41 21.45
C ASP A 289 7.70 -18.88 21.35
N TRP A 290 6.75 -18.26 20.64
CA TRP A 290 6.83 -16.86 20.20
C TRP A 290 5.64 -15.99 20.63
N GLY A 291 4.63 -16.57 21.29
CA GLY A 291 3.43 -15.86 21.68
C GLY A 291 3.72 -14.72 22.66
N HIS A 292 3.05 -13.58 22.45
CA HIS A 292 3.22 -12.41 23.30
C HIS A 292 2.68 -12.66 24.72
N ALA A 293 3.44 -12.29 25.75
CA ALA A 293 3.15 -12.65 27.14
C ALA A 293 1.73 -12.28 27.61
N SER A 294 1.16 -11.17 27.12
CA SER A 294 -0.17 -10.71 27.52
C SER A 294 -1.34 -11.49 26.90
N THR A 295 -1.15 -12.15 25.76
CA THR A 295 -2.24 -12.82 25.02
C THR A 295 -2.01 -14.32 24.80
N LYS A 296 -0.79 -14.80 25.08
CA LYS A 296 -0.35 -16.19 24.93
C LYS A 296 -1.30 -17.20 25.56
N ASP A 297 -1.72 -16.98 26.80
CA ASP A 297 -2.59 -17.90 27.54
C ASP A 297 -4.00 -17.96 26.96
N SER A 298 -4.56 -16.82 26.56
CA SER A 298 -5.86 -16.72 25.90
C SER A 298 -5.86 -17.47 24.56
N ILE A 299 -4.86 -17.22 23.72
CA ILE A 299 -4.69 -17.89 22.43
C ILE A 299 -4.48 -19.39 22.60
N ARG A 300 -3.65 -19.80 23.57
CA ARG A 300 -3.46 -21.23 23.93
C ARG A 300 -4.79 -21.90 24.26
N CYS A 301 -5.63 -21.25 25.07
CA CYS A 301 -6.95 -21.77 25.44
C CYS A 301 -7.86 -21.93 24.22
N LEU A 302 -7.90 -20.93 23.32
CA LEU A 302 -8.70 -20.99 22.09
C LEU A 302 -8.28 -22.18 21.20
N LEU A 303 -6.98 -22.29 20.91
CA LEU A 303 -6.44 -23.35 20.06
C LEU A 303 -6.72 -24.74 20.67
N ARG A 304 -6.42 -24.94 21.96
CA ARG A 304 -6.67 -26.22 22.64
C ARG A 304 -8.15 -26.59 22.67
N SER A 305 -9.03 -25.61 22.88
CA SER A 305 -10.48 -25.83 22.87
C SER A 305 -10.92 -26.35 21.50
N ARG A 306 -10.47 -25.70 20.42
CA ARG A 306 -10.79 -26.10 19.06
C ARG A 306 -10.23 -27.47 18.70
N MET A 307 -8.96 -27.76 19.04
CA MET A 307 -8.33 -29.07 18.80
C MET A 307 -9.10 -30.22 19.47
N ARG A 308 -9.51 -30.06 20.74
CA ARG A 308 -10.32 -31.08 21.45
C ARG A 308 -11.70 -31.29 20.83
N SER A 309 -12.30 -30.22 20.32
CA SER A 309 -13.59 -30.30 19.62
C SER A 309 -13.46 -31.13 18.34
N LEU A 310 -12.37 -30.95 17.59
CA LEU A 310 -12.07 -31.74 16.39
C LEU A 310 -11.84 -33.22 16.72
N ASP A 311 -11.06 -33.53 17.77
CA ASP A 311 -10.86 -34.90 18.23
C ASP A 311 -12.17 -35.61 18.57
N SER A 312 -13.07 -34.89 19.26
CA SER A 312 -14.39 -35.40 19.63
C SER A 312 -15.27 -35.64 18.39
N ALA A 313 -15.31 -34.69 17.46
CA ALA A 313 -16.06 -34.83 16.22
C ALA A 313 -15.54 -35.97 15.33
N MET A 314 -14.21 -36.17 15.27
CA MET A 314 -13.59 -37.28 14.56
C MET A 314 -13.94 -38.64 15.18
N PHE A 315 -14.00 -38.72 16.51
CA PHE A 315 -14.42 -39.93 17.21
C PHE A 315 -15.89 -40.27 16.91
N GLU A 316 -16.79 -39.30 17.01
CA GLU A 316 -18.22 -39.49 16.70
C GLU A 316 -18.45 -39.89 15.23
N ALA A 317 -17.73 -39.26 14.29
CA ALA A 317 -17.81 -39.61 12.87
C ALA A 317 -17.33 -41.04 12.59
N ARG A 318 -16.32 -41.53 13.33
CA ARG A 318 -15.86 -42.92 13.25
C ARG A 318 -16.91 -43.88 13.77
N GLU A 319 -17.51 -43.62 14.93
CA GLU A 319 -18.59 -44.45 15.46
C GLU A 319 -19.80 -44.50 14.52
N ALA A 320 -20.23 -43.36 13.99
CA ALA A 320 -21.35 -43.29 13.04
C ALA A 320 -21.09 -44.15 11.79
N ARG A 321 -19.86 -44.15 11.24
CA ARG A 321 -19.49 -45.01 10.10
C ARG A 321 -19.52 -46.50 10.45
N VAL A 322 -19.13 -46.88 11.66
CA VAL A 322 -19.20 -48.28 12.12
C VAL A 322 -20.67 -48.72 12.25
N THR A 323 -21.51 -47.89 12.87
CA THR A 323 -22.94 -48.16 13.03
C THR A 323 -23.66 -48.25 11.68
N LEU A 324 -23.35 -47.36 10.73
CA LEU A 324 -23.93 -47.42 9.39
C LEU A 324 -23.55 -48.71 8.65
N LYS A 325 -22.29 -49.14 8.75
CA LYS A 325 -21.82 -50.41 8.18
C LYS A 325 -22.55 -51.61 8.79
N LEU A 326 -22.80 -51.60 10.10
CA LEU A 326 -23.57 -52.64 10.80
C LEU A 326 -25.03 -52.68 10.35
N ILE A 327 -25.69 -51.52 10.23
CA ILE A 327 -27.08 -51.43 9.75
C ILE A 327 -27.19 -51.95 8.31
N VAL A 328 -26.29 -51.53 7.42
CA VAL A 328 -26.24 -52.05 6.04
C VAL A 328 -26.02 -53.56 6.05
N ALA A 329 -25.07 -54.09 6.83
CA ALA A 329 -24.84 -55.53 6.90
C ALA A 329 -26.09 -56.31 7.37
N VAL A 330 -26.86 -55.78 8.32
CA VAL A 330 -28.10 -56.42 8.82
C VAL A 330 -29.26 -56.32 7.82
N THR A 331 -29.34 -55.24 7.03
CA THR A 331 -30.45 -55.03 6.08
C THR A 331 -30.32 -55.89 4.82
N TYR A 332 -29.12 -56.37 4.50
CA TYR A 332 -28.82 -57.18 3.32
C TYR A 332 -28.52 -58.67 3.64
N CYS A 333 -28.79 -59.13 4.87
CA CYS A 333 -28.82 -60.55 5.25
C CYS A 333 -30.27 -61.04 5.36
#